data_AF-A0A7S2DLG6-F1
#
_entry.id   AF-A0A7S2DLG6-F1
#
_cell.length_a   1.000
_cell.length_b   1.000
_cell.length_c   1.000
_cell.angle_alpha   90.00
_cell.angle_beta   90.00
_cell.angle_gamma   90.00
#
_symmetry.space_group_name_H-M   'P 1'
#
loop_
_entity.id
_entity.type
_entity.pdbx_description
1 polymer ?
#
loop_
_entity_poly.entity_id
_entity_poly.type
_entity_poly.pdbx_seq_one_letter_code
_entity_poly.pdbx_strand_id
1 'polypeptide(L)'
;GVGGGEPTGSSLDEAQERERVISALRTSVEEFGATFKALHNENCRAKLGLALWDDEAQAIWDDLLMLMASKSGQSPAQSPGRSPGRSPGRSPGQSPGRGRSAGDGVPTEGGVDFTLLFRTLSSADMHADECIESIEASVRSLLDSAALDSLESWPSDHLDAWGEWARRYWCRRQAEARPHEEVVSEMQAANPKFVLRNWMAAEGYEAAIKGDYSVVRELLEVLKRPYDEQSEEIAARWAQRTPGWARGRMGLASMS
;
A
#
# COMPACT_ATOMS: atom_id res chain seq x y z
N GLY A 1 -29.99 63.99 -18.01
CA GLY A 1 -28.75 64.09 -17.23
C GLY A 1 -28.57 62.79 -16.48
N VAL A 2 -27.49 62.10 -16.82
CA VAL A 2 -26.77 61.01 -16.13
C VAL A 2 -27.45 60.37 -14.91
N GLY A 3 -27.86 59.11 -15.07
CA GLY A 3 -28.14 58.21 -13.96
C GLY A 3 -26.83 57.70 -13.37
N GLY A 4 -26.49 58.17 -12.18
CA GLY A 4 -25.43 57.61 -11.33
C GLY A 4 -26.07 56.73 -10.27
N GLY A 5 -26.13 55.42 -10.55
CA GLY A 5 -26.39 54.43 -9.51
C GLY A 5 -25.11 54.24 -8.70
N GLU A 6 -25.10 54.71 -7.46
CA GLU A 6 -24.03 54.41 -6.51
C GLU A 6 -23.91 52.88 -6.34
N PRO A 7 -22.69 52.31 -6.37
CA PRO A 7 -22.51 50.91 -6.03
C PRO A 7 -22.79 50.77 -4.53
N THR A 8 -23.87 50.06 -4.21
CA THR A 8 -24.30 49.80 -2.84
C THR A 8 -23.17 49.15 -2.03
N GLY A 9 -22.85 49.72 -0.87
CA GLY A 9 -21.80 49.23 0.06
C GLY A 9 -21.93 47.76 0.50
N SER A 10 -23.10 47.14 0.26
CA SER A 10 -23.35 45.70 0.42
C SER A 10 -22.48 44.83 -0.51
N SER A 11 -22.19 45.30 -1.72
CA SER A 11 -21.46 44.50 -2.72
C SER A 11 -19.96 44.36 -2.42
N LEU A 12 -19.36 45.37 -1.81
CA LEU A 12 -17.96 45.37 -1.37
C LEU A 12 -17.76 44.53 -0.11
N ASP A 13 -18.71 44.56 0.83
CA ASP A 13 -18.69 43.75 2.05
C ASP A 13 -18.91 42.26 1.74
N GLU A 14 -19.83 41.93 0.81
CA GLU A 14 -20.01 40.56 0.30
C GLU A 14 -18.77 40.04 -0.43
N ALA A 15 -18.07 40.88 -1.20
CA ALA A 15 -16.84 40.48 -1.87
C ALA A 15 -15.71 40.21 -0.88
N GLN A 16 -15.54 41.06 0.14
CA GLN A 16 -14.57 40.85 1.21
C GLN A 16 -14.87 39.61 2.05
N GLU A 17 -16.15 39.36 2.36
CA GLU A 17 -16.56 38.18 3.10
C GLU A 17 -16.33 36.89 2.30
N ARG A 18 -16.63 36.90 0.99
CA ARG A 18 -16.29 35.78 0.09
C ARG A 18 -14.78 35.52 0.05
N GLU A 19 -13.97 36.56 0.00
CA GLU A 19 -12.51 36.43 -0.02
C GLU A 19 -11.97 35.87 1.31
N ARG A 20 -12.53 36.32 2.45
CA ARG A 20 -12.23 35.75 3.77
C ARG A 20 -12.58 34.27 3.86
N VAL A 21 -13.77 33.88 3.42
CA VAL A 21 -14.22 32.48 3.42
C VAL A 21 -13.33 31.63 2.52
N ILE A 22 -13.00 32.09 1.32
CA ILE A 22 -12.09 31.38 0.40
C ILE A 22 -10.70 31.24 1.02
N SER A 23 -10.19 32.29 1.66
CA SER A 23 -8.89 32.25 2.35
C SER A 23 -8.91 31.23 3.49
N ALA A 24 -9.95 31.23 4.33
CA ALA A 24 -10.09 30.30 5.44
C ALA A 24 -10.20 28.84 4.96
N LEU A 25 -10.95 28.58 3.88
CA LEU A 25 -11.03 27.25 3.27
C LEU A 25 -9.69 26.79 2.70
N ARG A 26 -8.94 27.68 2.02
CA ARG A 26 -7.60 27.36 1.52
C ARG A 26 -6.66 27.01 2.66
N THR A 27 -6.62 27.83 3.72
CA THR A 27 -5.80 27.56 4.91
C THR A 27 -6.18 26.22 5.54
N SER A 28 -7.47 25.93 5.70
CA SER A 28 -7.93 24.64 6.26
C SER A 28 -7.52 23.44 5.38
N VAL A 29 -7.61 23.56 4.05
CA VAL A 29 -7.17 22.52 3.11
C VAL A 29 -5.65 22.34 3.13
N GLU A 30 -4.89 23.43 3.24
CA GLU A 30 -3.43 23.41 3.34
C GLU A 30 -2.97 22.76 4.66
N GLU A 31 -3.59 23.12 5.77
CA GLU A 31 -3.36 22.50 7.09
C GLU A 31 -3.66 21.00 7.07
N PHE A 32 -4.82 20.61 6.50
CA PHE A 32 -5.15 19.20 6.33
C PHE A 32 -4.08 18.44 5.54
N GLY A 33 -3.62 19.02 4.42
CA GLY A 33 -2.58 18.41 3.59
C GLY A 33 -1.26 18.21 4.34
N ALA A 34 -0.85 19.18 5.15
CA ALA A 34 0.36 19.08 5.95
C ALA A 34 0.23 18.05 7.08
N THR A 35 -0.89 18.07 7.83
CA THR A 35 -1.15 17.10 8.91
C THR A 35 -1.27 15.68 8.39
N PHE A 36 -2.00 15.47 7.29
CA PHE A 36 -2.12 14.16 6.67
C PHE A 36 -0.75 13.61 6.25
N LYS A 37 0.07 14.43 5.57
CA LYS A 37 1.42 14.01 5.15
C LYS A 37 2.29 13.64 6.33
N ALA A 38 2.29 14.44 7.40
CA ALA A 38 3.08 14.14 8.60
C ALA A 38 2.68 12.79 9.22
N LEU A 39 1.37 12.55 9.40
CA LEU A 39 0.87 11.29 9.96
C LEU A 39 1.09 10.10 9.01
N HIS A 40 0.92 10.30 7.71
CA HIS A 40 1.18 9.28 6.69
C HIS A 40 2.65 8.87 6.72
N ASN A 41 3.57 9.84 6.67
CA ASN A 41 5.00 9.60 6.70
C ASN A 41 5.43 8.90 8.00
N GLU A 42 4.87 9.30 9.14
CA GLU A 42 5.15 8.66 10.43
C GLU A 42 4.67 7.20 10.45
N ASN A 43 3.49 6.93 9.90
CA ASN A 43 3.01 5.56 9.75
C ASN A 43 3.91 4.76 8.80
N CYS A 44 4.25 5.28 7.62
CA CYS A 44 5.14 4.61 6.66
C CYS A 44 6.52 4.30 7.24
N ARG A 45 7.09 5.26 7.99
CA ARG A 45 8.33 5.10 8.75
C ARG A 45 8.22 3.93 9.73
N ALA A 46 7.17 3.92 10.57
CA ALA A 46 6.95 2.86 11.56
C ALA A 46 6.73 1.49 10.91
N LYS A 47 6.01 1.43 9.77
CA LYS A 47 5.81 0.20 8.99
C LYS A 47 7.12 -0.42 8.48
N LEU A 48 8.08 0.43 8.12
CA LEU A 48 9.42 0.05 7.69
C LEU A 48 10.42 -0.03 8.86
N GLY A 49 10.02 0.30 10.09
CA GLY A 49 10.92 0.33 11.24
C GLY A 49 12.07 1.34 11.14
N LEU A 50 11.97 2.35 10.28
CA LEU A 50 13.02 3.37 10.11
C LEU A 50 13.03 4.35 11.28
N ALA A 51 14.16 4.92 11.64
CA ALA A 51 14.28 5.91 12.72
C ALA A 51 13.67 7.26 12.34
N LEU A 52 13.75 7.62 11.05
CA LEU A 52 13.32 8.91 10.55
C LEU A 52 12.81 8.82 9.10
N TRP A 53 11.96 9.77 8.72
CA TRP A 53 11.46 9.90 7.36
C TRP A 53 12.19 11.00 6.61
N ASP A 54 13.20 10.62 5.83
CA ASP A 54 13.98 11.47 4.93
C ASP A 54 13.70 11.15 3.45
N ASP A 55 14.41 11.82 2.54
CA ASP A 55 14.28 11.59 1.09
C ASP A 55 14.66 10.15 0.69
N GLU A 56 15.58 9.50 1.42
CA GLU A 56 15.97 8.12 1.16
C GLU A 56 14.89 7.13 1.61
N ALA A 57 14.30 7.34 2.79
CA ALA A 57 13.15 6.59 3.28
C ALA A 57 11.95 6.70 2.33
N GLN A 58 11.68 7.91 1.82
CA GLN A 58 10.65 8.14 0.81
C GLN A 58 10.93 7.35 -0.48
N ALA A 59 12.19 7.36 -0.97
CA ALA A 59 12.56 6.60 -2.16
C ALA A 59 12.41 5.08 -1.97
N ILE A 60 12.85 4.56 -0.82
CA ILE A 60 12.68 3.14 -0.47
C ILE A 60 11.19 2.76 -0.45
N TRP A 61 10.34 3.62 0.12
CA TRP A 61 8.90 3.41 0.16
C TRP A 61 8.26 3.43 -1.24
N ASP A 62 8.60 4.43 -2.06
CA ASP A 62 8.05 4.56 -3.40
C ASP A 62 8.43 3.37 -4.28
N ASP A 63 9.69 2.93 -4.23
CA ASP A 63 10.18 1.75 -4.95
C ASP A 63 9.46 0.48 -4.48
N LEU A 64 9.21 0.33 -3.18
CA LEU A 64 8.43 -0.78 -2.63
C LEU A 64 7.02 -0.81 -3.20
N LEU A 65 6.33 0.34 -3.19
CA LEU A 65 4.98 0.44 -3.75
C LEU A 65 4.95 0.13 -5.25
N MET A 66 5.96 0.58 -6.00
CA MET A 66 6.08 0.27 -7.43
C MET A 66 6.30 -1.23 -7.67
N LEU A 67 7.16 -1.87 -6.87
CA LEU A 67 7.41 -3.31 -6.96
C LEU A 67 6.15 -4.13 -6.64
N MET A 68 5.41 -3.76 -5.59
CA MET A 68 4.14 -4.43 -5.26
C MET A 68 3.06 -4.23 -6.33
N ALA A 69 3.02 -3.05 -6.96
CA ALA A 69 2.03 -2.73 -7.99
C ALA A 69 2.38 -3.33 -9.37
N SER A 70 3.65 -3.61 -9.63
CA SER A 70 4.07 -4.21 -10.89
C SER A 70 3.57 -5.66 -10.97
N LYS A 71 2.81 -5.96 -12.02
CA LYS A 71 2.38 -7.33 -12.30
C LYS A 71 3.59 -8.18 -12.66
N SER A 72 3.62 -9.44 -12.22
CA SER A 72 4.60 -10.45 -12.65
C SER A 72 4.61 -10.55 -14.19
N GLY A 73 5.51 -9.81 -14.85
CA GLY A 73 5.56 -9.69 -16.31
C GLY A 73 5.78 -8.28 -16.87
N GLN A 74 5.71 -7.22 -16.05
CA GLN A 74 6.05 -5.85 -16.47
C GLN A 74 7.24 -5.35 -15.67
N SER A 75 8.36 -5.08 -16.35
CA SER A 75 9.55 -4.50 -15.75
C SER A 75 9.20 -3.12 -15.15
N PRO A 76 9.59 -2.81 -13.90
CA PRO A 76 9.39 -1.48 -13.34
C PRO A 76 10.20 -0.50 -14.18
N ALA A 77 9.50 0.42 -14.86
CA ALA A 77 10.15 1.44 -15.66
C ALA A 77 11.13 2.22 -14.77
N GLN A 78 12.39 2.31 -15.20
CA GLN A 78 13.44 3.05 -14.51
C GLN A 78 12.96 4.46 -14.14
N SER A 79 13.26 4.88 -12.91
CA SER A 79 12.90 6.19 -12.36
C SER A 79 13.28 7.31 -13.35
N PRO A 80 12.35 8.22 -13.72
CA PRO A 80 12.70 9.31 -14.60
C PRO A 80 13.55 10.33 -13.85
N GLY A 81 14.86 10.20 -14.02
CA GLY A 81 15.83 11.23 -13.68
C GLY A 81 15.47 12.57 -14.36
N ARG A 82 15.59 13.64 -13.57
CA ARG A 82 15.41 15.04 -13.95
C ARG A 82 16.07 15.39 -15.30
N SER A 83 15.35 16.12 -16.16
CA SER A 83 15.65 17.49 -16.67
C SER A 83 14.79 17.80 -17.94
N PRO A 84 14.78 19.01 -18.54
CA PRO A 84 13.70 19.98 -18.35
C PRO A 84 12.97 20.39 -19.66
N GLY A 85 11.72 20.86 -19.51
CA GLY A 85 11.11 21.86 -20.38
C GLY A 85 10.69 21.48 -21.80
N ARG A 86 9.38 21.33 -22.02
CA ARG A 86 8.62 21.99 -23.11
C ARG A 86 7.11 21.79 -22.95
N SER A 87 6.36 22.88 -23.04
CA SER A 87 4.88 22.94 -23.10
C SER A 87 4.39 23.06 -24.57
N PRO A 88 3.09 23.26 -24.86
CA PRO A 88 2.14 22.18 -25.17
C PRO A 88 1.47 22.34 -26.56
N GLY A 89 0.88 21.26 -27.10
CA GLY A 89 0.11 21.29 -28.35
C GLY A 89 -1.15 20.40 -28.30
N ARG A 90 -2.31 21.03 -28.54
CA ARG A 90 -3.70 20.49 -28.56
C ARG A 90 -3.97 19.51 -29.73
N SER A 91 -4.59 18.35 -29.48
CA SER A 91 -6.04 17.96 -29.71
C SER A 91 -6.30 17.20 -31.05
N PRO A 92 -7.50 16.63 -31.31
CA PRO A 92 -7.96 15.33 -30.81
C PRO A 92 -8.50 14.40 -31.93
N GLY A 93 -8.69 13.10 -31.61
CA GLY A 93 -9.66 12.24 -32.30
C GLY A 93 -9.09 11.24 -33.30
N GLN A 94 -9.12 9.96 -32.91
CA GLN A 94 -9.48 8.83 -33.78
C GLN A 94 -9.59 7.56 -32.93
N SER A 95 -10.79 6.99 -32.85
CA SER A 95 -11.01 5.60 -32.43
C SER A 95 -10.63 4.66 -33.58
N PRO A 96 -10.10 3.47 -33.28
CA PRO A 96 -10.70 2.29 -33.90
C PRO A 96 -10.73 1.02 -33.02
N GLY A 97 -11.78 0.22 -33.23
CA GLY A 97 -11.62 -1.21 -33.47
C GLY A 97 -11.65 -2.14 -32.25
N ARG A 98 -12.81 -2.77 -32.04
CA ARG A 98 -12.93 -4.03 -31.27
C ARG A 98 -12.10 -5.13 -31.94
N GLY A 99 -11.18 -5.72 -31.20
CA GLY A 99 -10.67 -7.08 -31.44
C GLY A 99 -10.94 -7.91 -30.19
N ARG A 100 -11.99 -8.74 -30.22
CA ARG A 100 -12.13 -9.85 -29.26
C ARG A 100 -11.16 -10.94 -29.70
N SER A 101 -10.09 -11.15 -28.94
CA SER A 101 -9.36 -12.41 -28.97
C SER A 101 -9.77 -13.22 -27.76
N ALA A 102 -10.37 -14.38 -28.02
CA ALA A 102 -10.73 -15.37 -27.02
C ALA A 102 -9.45 -16.04 -26.51
N GLY A 103 -9.25 -15.92 -25.20
CA GLY A 103 -8.22 -16.61 -24.44
C GLY A 103 -8.66 -16.53 -22.98
N ASP A 104 -9.58 -17.42 -22.59
CA ASP A 104 -10.05 -17.55 -21.21
C ASP A 104 -8.92 -18.13 -20.34
N GLY A 105 -7.96 -17.28 -20.01
CA GLY A 105 -7.21 -17.37 -18.77
C GLY A 105 -7.67 -16.20 -17.90
N VAL A 106 -8.25 -16.48 -16.73
CA VAL A 106 -8.40 -15.45 -15.70
C VAL A 106 -7.02 -14.82 -15.52
N PRO A 107 -6.86 -13.49 -15.62
CA PRO A 107 -5.57 -12.86 -15.40
C PRO A 107 -5.07 -13.29 -14.02
N THR A 108 -3.94 -13.99 -13.96
CA THR A 108 -3.24 -14.20 -12.70
C THR A 108 -2.87 -12.81 -12.19
N GLU A 109 -3.46 -12.44 -11.05
CA GLU A 109 -3.18 -11.19 -10.36
C GLU A 109 -1.77 -11.30 -9.75
N GLY A 110 -0.75 -11.21 -10.60
CA GLY A 110 0.64 -11.13 -10.16
C GLY A 110 0.79 -9.92 -9.23
N GLY A 111 1.35 -10.15 -8.05
CA GLY A 111 1.54 -9.13 -7.04
C GLY A 111 1.90 -9.71 -5.68
N VAL A 112 2.08 -8.81 -4.72
CA VAL A 112 2.38 -9.14 -3.32
C VAL A 112 1.27 -8.61 -2.43
N ASP A 113 0.83 -9.44 -1.48
CA ASP A 113 -0.12 -9.05 -0.45
C ASP A 113 0.49 -8.01 0.48
N PHE A 114 -0.10 -6.81 0.50
CA PHE A 114 0.42 -5.68 1.28
C PHE A 114 0.53 -6.01 2.77
N THR A 115 -0.53 -6.57 3.35
CA THR A 115 -0.57 -6.81 4.81
C THR A 115 0.42 -7.89 5.20
N LEU A 116 0.47 -8.98 4.44
CA LEU A 116 1.39 -10.08 4.73
C LEU A 116 2.84 -9.63 4.53
N LEU A 117 3.15 -8.87 3.47
CA LEU A 117 4.52 -8.40 3.25
C LEU A 117 5.04 -7.59 4.43
N PHE A 118 4.31 -6.56 4.84
CA PHE A 118 4.72 -5.71 5.97
C PHE A 118 4.74 -6.46 7.29
N ARG A 119 3.85 -7.45 7.47
CA ARG A 119 3.87 -8.30 8.67
C ARG A 119 5.08 -9.23 8.67
N THR A 120 5.37 -9.94 7.59
CA THR A 120 6.53 -10.83 7.52
C THR A 120 7.85 -10.05 7.57
N LEU A 121 7.88 -8.82 7.03
CA LEU A 121 9.03 -7.91 7.13
C LEU A 121 9.37 -7.58 8.60
N SER A 122 8.37 -7.51 9.48
CA SER A 122 8.59 -7.26 10.92
C SER A 122 9.24 -8.43 11.65
N SER A 123 9.15 -9.65 11.11
CA SER A 123 9.72 -10.88 11.68
C SER A 123 10.97 -11.35 10.95
N ALA A 124 11.40 -10.61 9.92
CA ALA A 124 12.59 -10.93 9.15
C ALA A 124 13.82 -10.73 10.05
N ASP A 125 14.34 -11.82 10.61
CA ASP A 125 15.64 -11.81 11.25
C ASP A 125 16.69 -11.86 10.15
N MET A 126 17.19 -10.68 9.80
CA MET A 126 18.32 -10.55 8.91
C MET A 126 19.46 -10.04 9.79
N HIS A 127 20.53 -10.80 9.95
CA HIS A 127 21.63 -10.37 10.82
C HIS A 127 22.61 -9.47 10.06
N ALA A 128 23.27 -8.57 10.80
CA ALA A 128 24.23 -7.61 10.25
C ALA A 128 25.45 -8.25 9.55
N ASP A 129 25.81 -9.46 9.98
CA ASP A 129 26.97 -10.22 9.50
C ASP A 129 26.66 -11.11 8.29
N GLU A 130 25.45 -11.03 7.76
CA GLU A 130 25.02 -11.85 6.63
C GLU A 130 25.58 -11.34 5.28
N CYS A 131 26.21 -12.25 4.53
CA CYS A 131 26.62 -12.00 3.15
C CYS A 131 25.43 -11.62 2.26
N ILE A 132 25.67 -10.88 1.17
CA ILE A 132 24.66 -10.44 0.20
C ILE A 132 23.74 -11.58 -0.28
N GLU A 133 24.31 -12.78 -0.46
CA GLU A 133 23.56 -13.99 -0.87
C GLU A 133 22.49 -14.42 0.16
N SER A 134 22.76 -14.23 1.46
CA SER A 134 21.81 -14.51 2.54
C SER A 134 20.67 -13.49 2.55
N ILE A 135 20.96 -12.23 2.22
CA ILE A 135 19.92 -11.19 2.09
C ILE A 135 18.93 -11.57 0.99
N GLU A 136 19.41 -12.00 -0.18
CA GLU A 136 18.53 -12.42 -1.28
C GLU A 136 17.70 -13.67 -0.95
N ALA A 137 18.27 -14.63 -0.21
CA ALA A 137 17.54 -15.81 0.24
C ALA A 137 16.43 -15.45 1.24
N SER A 138 16.73 -14.59 2.22
CA SER A 138 15.74 -14.07 3.17
C SER A 138 14.62 -13.30 2.46
N VAL A 139 14.95 -12.51 1.44
CA VAL A 139 13.96 -11.79 0.62
C VAL A 139 13.07 -12.74 -0.17
N ARG A 140 13.64 -13.79 -0.77
CA ARG A 140 12.82 -14.82 -1.42
C ARG A 140 11.89 -15.50 -0.42
N SER A 141 12.36 -15.83 0.77
CA SER A 141 11.53 -16.42 1.82
C SER A 141 10.42 -15.47 2.27
N LEU A 142 10.72 -14.19 2.44
CA LEU A 142 9.75 -13.14 2.75
C LEU A 142 8.67 -13.04 1.67
N LEU A 143 9.09 -12.97 0.41
CA LEU A 143 8.19 -12.87 -0.73
C LEU A 143 7.34 -14.12 -0.90
N ASP A 144 7.84 -15.32 -0.65
CA ASP A 144 7.05 -16.55 -0.80
C ASP A 144 5.81 -16.56 0.11
N SER A 145 5.93 -15.98 1.30
CA SER A 145 4.83 -15.84 2.25
C SER A 145 3.73 -14.86 1.79
N ALA A 146 4.11 -13.83 1.03
CA ALA A 146 3.24 -12.70 0.69
C ALA A 146 2.84 -12.65 -0.79
N ALA A 147 3.57 -13.32 -1.69
CA ALA A 147 3.29 -13.35 -3.11
C ALA A 147 1.96 -14.04 -3.39
N LEU A 148 1.17 -13.48 -4.30
CA LEU A 148 -0.17 -14.01 -4.64
C LEU A 148 -0.08 -15.24 -5.56
N ASP A 149 1.01 -15.33 -6.32
CA ASP A 149 1.35 -16.44 -7.21
C ASP A 149 2.74 -16.99 -6.86
N SER A 150 3.10 -18.14 -7.42
CA SER A 150 4.40 -18.78 -7.15
C SER A 150 5.53 -17.93 -7.74
N LEU A 151 6.60 -17.74 -6.96
CA LEU A 151 7.74 -16.91 -7.37
C LEU A 151 8.46 -17.46 -8.60
N GLU A 152 8.39 -18.78 -8.85
CA GLU A 152 8.95 -19.42 -10.05
C GLU A 152 8.30 -18.93 -11.35
N SER A 153 7.08 -18.40 -11.27
CA SER A 153 6.38 -17.83 -12.43
C SER A 153 6.79 -16.39 -12.74
N TRP A 154 7.58 -15.75 -11.87
CA TRP A 154 7.94 -14.35 -12.02
C TRP A 154 9.16 -14.17 -12.95
N PRO A 155 9.22 -13.07 -13.71
CA PRO A 155 10.41 -12.75 -14.49
C PRO A 155 11.65 -12.59 -13.60
N SER A 156 12.82 -13.04 -14.07
CA SER A 156 14.10 -12.88 -13.36
C SER A 156 14.36 -11.44 -12.96
N ASP A 157 14.17 -10.50 -13.89
CA ASP A 157 14.43 -9.08 -13.68
C ASP A 157 13.55 -8.48 -12.57
N HIS A 158 12.36 -9.04 -12.37
CA HIS A 158 11.46 -8.61 -11.30
C HIS A 158 11.97 -9.08 -9.94
N LEU A 159 12.44 -10.33 -9.85
CA LEU A 159 13.08 -10.86 -8.64
C LEU A 159 14.39 -10.12 -8.33
N ASP A 160 15.17 -9.75 -9.34
CA ASP A 160 16.39 -8.96 -9.18
C ASP A 160 16.09 -7.56 -8.64
N ALA A 161 15.01 -6.93 -9.11
CA ALA A 161 14.57 -5.62 -8.61
C ALA A 161 14.13 -5.67 -7.13
N TRP A 162 13.45 -6.75 -6.72
CA TRP A 162 13.14 -7.00 -5.31
C TRP A 162 14.40 -7.21 -4.47
N GLY A 163 15.38 -7.97 -4.98
CA GLY A 163 16.67 -8.17 -4.32
C GLY A 163 17.44 -6.85 -4.13
N GLU A 164 17.46 -5.99 -5.15
CA GLU A 164 18.10 -4.67 -5.06
C GLU A 164 17.40 -3.73 -4.08
N TRP A 165 16.07 -3.70 -4.10
CA TRP A 165 15.30 -2.95 -3.12
C TRP A 165 15.60 -3.39 -1.69
N ALA A 166 15.61 -4.70 -1.44
CA ALA A 166 15.84 -5.24 -0.12
C ALA A 166 17.26 -4.96 0.40
N ARG A 167 18.28 -5.02 -0.47
CA ARG A 167 19.64 -4.61 -0.12
C ARG A 167 19.68 -3.16 0.36
N ARG A 168 19.07 -2.24 -0.38
CA ARG A 168 19.03 -0.81 -0.01
C ARG A 168 18.29 -0.60 1.31
N TYR A 169 17.11 -1.19 1.45
CA TYR A 169 16.33 -1.12 2.69
C TYR A 169 17.14 -1.65 3.90
N TRP A 170 17.80 -2.78 3.73
CA TRP A 170 18.57 -3.41 4.80
C TRP A 170 19.80 -2.58 5.20
N CYS A 171 20.58 -2.10 4.22
CA CYS A 171 21.69 -1.18 4.46
C CYS A 171 21.23 0.07 5.23
N ARG A 172 20.08 0.63 4.84
CA ARG A 172 19.50 1.80 5.52
C ARG A 172 19.11 1.50 6.97
N ARG A 173 18.49 0.35 7.23
CA ARG A 173 18.10 -0.11 8.58
C ARG A 173 19.31 -0.34 9.48
N GLN A 174 20.38 -0.94 8.94
CA GLN A 174 21.61 -1.17 9.69
C GLN A 174 22.34 0.12 10.07
N ALA A 175 22.35 1.11 9.18
CA ALA A 175 23.00 2.39 9.41
C ALA A 175 22.43 3.17 10.62
N GLU A 176 21.19 2.88 11.04
CA GLU A 176 20.56 3.52 12.21
C GLU A 176 21.01 2.96 13.55
N ALA A 177 21.67 1.79 13.56
CA ALA A 177 22.17 1.12 14.77
C ALA A 177 21.12 0.96 15.90
N ARG A 178 19.84 0.79 15.52
CA ARG A 178 18.74 0.57 16.47
C ARG A 178 18.68 -0.89 16.94
N PRO A 179 18.33 -1.16 18.21
CA PRO A 179 18.13 -2.52 18.69
C PRO A 179 17.06 -3.26 17.89
N HIS A 180 17.35 -4.50 17.50
CA HIS A 180 16.45 -5.31 16.67
C HIS A 180 15.06 -5.48 17.32
N GLU A 181 15.01 -5.82 18.61
CA GLU A 181 13.76 -6.05 19.35
C GLU A 181 12.86 -4.80 19.39
N GLU A 182 13.44 -3.61 19.54
CA GLU A 182 12.68 -2.35 19.53
C GLU A 182 12.04 -2.09 18.17
N VAL A 183 12.77 -2.35 17.09
CA VAL A 183 12.27 -2.17 15.73
C VAL A 183 11.18 -3.19 15.42
N VAL A 184 11.39 -4.46 15.76
CA VAL A 184 10.38 -5.51 15.58
C VAL A 184 9.10 -5.14 16.30
N SER A 185 9.19 -4.71 17.57
CA SER A 185 8.02 -4.30 18.35
C SER A 185 7.29 -3.11 17.71
N GLU A 186 8.03 -2.11 17.25
CA GLU A 186 7.47 -0.94 16.55
C GLU A 186 6.77 -1.33 15.24
N MET A 187 7.42 -2.15 14.42
CA MET A 187 6.85 -2.62 13.16
C MET A 187 5.60 -3.47 13.40
N GLN A 188 5.60 -4.35 14.40
CA GLN A 188 4.44 -5.17 14.75
C GLN A 188 3.26 -4.32 15.24
N ALA A 189 3.52 -3.20 15.93
CA ALA A 189 2.50 -2.24 16.34
C ALA A 189 1.95 -1.42 15.16
N ALA A 190 2.75 -1.20 14.11
CA ALA A 190 2.33 -0.48 12.90
C ALA A 190 1.73 -1.38 11.80
N ASN A 191 2.08 -2.67 11.79
CA ASN A 191 1.73 -3.65 10.77
C ASN A 191 0.77 -4.70 11.34
N PRO A 192 -0.54 -4.61 11.03
CA PRO A 192 -1.52 -5.56 11.54
C PRO A 192 -1.23 -6.96 11.00
N LYS A 193 -1.42 -7.96 11.85
CA LYS A 193 -1.44 -9.37 11.46
C LYS A 193 -2.76 -9.77 10.80
N PHE A 194 -3.86 -9.11 11.19
CA PHE A 194 -5.21 -9.43 10.73
C PHE A 194 -5.88 -8.21 10.11
N VAL A 195 -6.42 -8.39 8.90
CA VAL A 195 -7.27 -7.41 8.20
C VAL A 195 -8.53 -8.11 7.73
N LEU A 196 -9.68 -7.43 7.79
CA LEU A 196 -10.94 -7.99 7.31
C LEU A 196 -10.93 -8.03 5.78
N ARG A 197 -10.56 -9.18 5.21
CA ARG A 197 -10.58 -9.40 3.76
C ARG A 197 -12.00 -9.75 3.29
N ASN A 198 -12.31 -9.44 2.03
CA ASN A 198 -13.65 -9.66 1.49
C ASN A 198 -14.09 -11.13 1.58
N TRP A 199 -13.18 -12.09 1.38
CA TRP A 199 -13.49 -13.52 1.50
C TRP A 199 -13.87 -13.92 2.93
N MET A 200 -13.28 -13.28 3.95
CA MET A 200 -13.62 -13.53 5.36
C MET A 200 -15.04 -13.05 5.66
N ALA A 201 -15.39 -11.86 5.16
CA ALA A 201 -16.74 -11.32 5.29
C ALA A 201 -17.76 -12.20 4.57
N ALA A 202 -17.41 -12.74 3.39
CA ALA A 202 -18.24 -13.68 2.65
C ALA A 202 -18.45 -14.99 3.42
N GLU A 203 -17.41 -15.56 4.02
CA GLU A 203 -17.52 -16.77 4.85
C GLU A 203 -18.45 -16.52 6.05
N GLY A 204 -18.28 -15.39 6.75
CA GLY A 204 -19.15 -15.00 7.86
C GLY A 204 -20.61 -14.82 7.43
N TYR A 205 -20.85 -14.21 6.27
CA TYR A 205 -22.19 -14.02 5.72
C TYR A 205 -22.86 -15.34 5.32
N GLU A 206 -22.13 -16.23 4.63
CA GLU A 206 -22.63 -17.55 4.21
C GLU A 206 -22.99 -18.44 5.41
N ALA A 207 -22.22 -18.37 6.50
CA ALA A 207 -22.54 -19.05 7.76
C ALA A 207 -23.80 -18.46 8.42
N ALA A 208 -23.90 -17.13 8.48
CA ALA A 208 -25.01 -16.43 9.12
C ALA A 208 -26.37 -16.72 8.43
N ILE A 209 -26.40 -16.86 7.09
CA ILE A 209 -27.61 -17.28 6.35
C ILE A 209 -28.14 -18.63 6.85
N LYS A 210 -27.24 -19.54 7.27
CA LYS A 210 -27.59 -20.86 7.80
C LYS A 210 -27.93 -20.83 9.30
N GLY A 211 -27.98 -19.64 9.90
CA GLY A 211 -28.21 -19.44 11.32
C GLY A 211 -26.97 -19.61 12.19
N ASP A 212 -25.78 -19.81 11.60
CA ASP A 212 -24.53 -19.94 12.34
C ASP A 212 -23.77 -18.62 12.40
N TYR A 213 -23.79 -17.99 13.58
CA TYR A 213 -23.08 -16.74 13.85
C TYR A 213 -21.69 -16.95 14.49
N SER A 214 -21.21 -18.19 14.59
CA SER A 214 -19.89 -18.49 15.18
C SER A 214 -18.75 -17.80 14.43
N VAL A 215 -18.75 -17.87 13.08
CA VAL A 215 -17.70 -17.28 12.22
C VAL A 215 -17.63 -15.75 12.39
N VAL A 216 -18.78 -15.06 12.40
CA VAL A 216 -18.81 -13.60 12.60
C VAL A 216 -18.30 -13.20 13.98
N ARG A 217 -18.65 -13.97 15.02
CA ARG A 217 -18.15 -13.74 16.39
C ARG A 217 -16.65 -13.98 16.48
N GLU A 218 -16.14 -15.03 15.85
CA GLU A 218 -14.70 -15.32 15.79
C GLU A 218 -13.94 -14.18 15.10
N LEU A 219 -14.38 -13.76 13.92
CA LEU A 219 -13.79 -12.62 13.20
C LEU A 219 -13.82 -11.34 14.04
N LEU A 220 -14.91 -11.07 14.75
CA LEU A 220 -15.00 -9.92 15.64
C LEU A 220 -13.96 -9.98 16.77
N GLU A 221 -13.75 -11.14 17.39
CA GLU A 221 -12.73 -11.30 18.44
C GLU A 221 -11.31 -11.13 17.88
N VAL A 222 -11.03 -11.68 16.69
CA VAL A 222 -9.74 -11.53 16.02
C VAL A 222 -9.46 -10.06 15.71
N LEU A 223 -10.44 -9.34 15.15
CA LEU A 223 -10.28 -7.97 14.69
C LEU A 223 -10.29 -6.91 15.80
N LYS A 224 -10.61 -7.28 17.06
CA LYS A 224 -10.41 -6.40 18.22
C LYS A 224 -8.92 -6.16 18.52
N ARG A 225 -8.05 -7.10 18.13
CA ARG A 225 -6.61 -7.06 18.39
C ARG A 225 -5.84 -7.43 17.11
N PRO A 226 -5.95 -6.60 16.05
CA PRO A 226 -5.45 -6.97 14.73
C PRO A 226 -3.92 -6.94 14.63
N TYR A 227 -3.23 -6.30 15.58
CA TYR A 227 -1.76 -6.20 15.63
C TYR A 227 -1.12 -7.29 16.49
N ASP A 228 -1.88 -7.84 17.43
CA ASP A 228 -1.38 -8.81 18.41
C ASP A 228 -1.13 -10.16 17.75
N GLU A 229 -0.13 -10.87 18.30
CA GLU A 229 0.00 -12.29 18.06
C GLU A 229 -1.19 -13.04 18.70
N GLN A 230 -1.79 -13.95 17.94
CA GLN A 230 -2.90 -14.80 18.36
C GLN A 230 -2.50 -16.26 18.16
N SER A 231 -3.36 -17.22 18.52
CA SER A 231 -3.01 -18.64 18.42
C SER A 231 -2.65 -19.04 16.99
N GLU A 232 -1.80 -20.07 16.86
CA GLU A 232 -1.35 -20.55 15.54
C GLU A 232 -2.53 -21.00 14.68
N GLU A 233 -3.59 -21.55 15.28
CA GLU A 233 -4.81 -21.94 14.58
C GLU A 233 -5.56 -20.74 14.00
N ILE A 234 -5.66 -19.66 14.77
CA ILE A 234 -6.29 -18.40 14.32
C ILE A 234 -5.45 -17.74 13.23
N ALA A 235 -4.12 -17.72 13.40
CA ALA A 235 -3.21 -17.19 12.40
C ALA A 235 -3.28 -18.00 11.10
N ALA A 236 -3.25 -19.33 11.16
CA ALA A 236 -3.37 -20.20 9.99
C ALA A 236 -4.70 -20.00 9.25
N ARG A 237 -5.78 -19.71 9.98
CA ARG A 237 -7.09 -19.46 9.38
C ARG A 237 -7.24 -18.07 8.79
N TRP A 238 -6.83 -17.02 9.50
CA TRP A 238 -7.18 -15.63 9.16
C TRP A 238 -5.99 -14.76 8.74
N ALA A 239 -4.76 -15.11 9.10
CA ALA A 239 -3.55 -14.40 8.64
C ALA A 239 -2.95 -15.05 7.39
N GLN A 240 -3.81 -15.40 6.43
CA GLN A 240 -3.40 -16.03 5.17
C GLN A 240 -3.82 -15.22 3.94
N ARG A 241 -3.21 -15.55 2.81
CA ARG A 241 -3.58 -15.05 1.48
C ARG A 241 -5.03 -15.41 1.16
N THR A 242 -5.63 -14.66 0.24
CA THR A 242 -6.96 -14.98 -0.29
C THR A 242 -6.97 -16.43 -0.83
N PRO A 243 -7.83 -17.32 -0.28
CA PRO A 243 -7.87 -18.71 -0.70
C PRO A 243 -8.18 -18.86 -2.20
N GLY A 244 -7.69 -19.94 -2.81
CA GLY A 244 -7.88 -20.20 -4.25
C GLY A 244 -9.34 -20.19 -4.71
N TRP A 245 -10.27 -20.66 -3.86
CA TRP A 245 -11.70 -20.65 -4.17
C TRP A 245 -12.30 -19.23 -4.24
N ALA A 246 -11.72 -18.27 -3.52
CA ALA A 246 -12.18 -16.88 -3.46
C ALA A 246 -11.58 -16.02 -4.58
N ARG A 247 -10.37 -16.37 -5.05
CA ARG A 247 -9.66 -15.64 -6.13
C ARG A 247 -10.45 -15.55 -7.45
N GLY A 248 -11.28 -16.55 -7.77
CA GLY A 248 -12.09 -16.57 -8.99
C GLY A 248 -13.47 -15.90 -8.90
N ARG A 249 -13.88 -15.41 -7.71
CA ARG A 249 -15.21 -14.79 -7.52
C ARG A 249 -15.09 -13.26 -7.59
N MET A 250 -15.73 -12.66 -8.60
CA MET A 250 -15.76 -11.21 -8.80
C MET A 250 -16.20 -10.50 -7.51
N GLY A 251 -15.34 -9.61 -6.99
CA GLY A 251 -15.57 -8.86 -5.74
C GLY A 251 -14.92 -9.43 -4.47
N LEU A 252 -14.47 -10.70 -4.47
CA LEU A 252 -13.80 -11.31 -3.30
C LEU A 252 -12.27 -11.21 -3.34
N ALA A 253 -11.69 -11.09 -4.54
CA ALA A 253 -10.23 -10.99 -4.75
C ALA A 253 -9.70 -9.55 -4.87
N SER A 254 -10.56 -8.60 -5.29
CA SER A 254 -10.14 -7.33 -5.89
C SER A 254 -9.65 -6.24 -4.91
N MET A 255 -9.54 -6.51 -3.60
CA MET A 255 -9.13 -5.50 -2.60
C MET A 255 -8.30 -6.09 -1.45
N SER A 256 -7.37 -6.99 -1.75
CA SER A 256 -6.41 -7.53 -0.77
C SER A 256 -5.06 -6.84 -0.81
#